data_AF-A0AB33KMX1-F1
#
_entry.id   AF-A0AB33KMX1-F1
#
_cell.length_a   1.000
_cell.length_b   1.000
_cell.length_c   1.000
_cell.angle_alpha   90.00
_cell.angle_beta   90.00
_cell.angle_gamma   90.00
#
_symmetry.space_group_name_H-M   'P 1'
#
loop_
_entity.id
_entity.type
_entity.pdbx_description
1 polymer ?
#
loop_
_entity_poly.entity_id
_entity_poly.type
_entity_poly.pdbx_seq_one_letter_code
_entity_poly.pdbx_strand_id
1 'polypeptide(L)' 'MYLRLDPDTVELEEGFTRGMRGIRHLGTGDLEVRVVSAADLEKAAPLIRRAFEAA' A
#
# COMPACT_ATOMS: atom_id res chain seq x y z
N MET A 1 4.79 -2.25 4.65
CA MET A 1 5.39 -2.32 3.30
C MET A 1 4.94 -1.11 2.51
N TYR A 2 5.67 -0.72 1.47
CA TYR A 2 5.31 0.40 0.60
C TYR A 2 5.08 -0.10 -0.82
N LEU A 3 3.98 0.32 -1.44
CA LEU A 3 3.56 -0.08 -2.77
C LEU A 3 3.56 1.14 -3.69
N ARG A 4 4.02 0.95 -4.92
CA ARG A 4 3.88 1.94 -6.01
C ARG A 4 2.44 1.89 -6.53
N LEU A 5 1.53 2.43 -5.76
CA LEU A 5 0.11 2.59 -6.09
C LEU A 5 -0.34 3.99 -5.71
N ASP A 6 -1.20 4.57 -6.54
CA ASP A 6 -1.86 5.82 -6.20
C ASP A 6 -2.86 5.60 -5.05
N PRO A 7 -2.68 6.25 -3.89
CA PRO A 7 -3.58 6.13 -2.76
C PRO A 7 -5.02 6.56 -3.06
N ASP A 8 -5.28 7.39 -4.07
CA ASP A 8 -6.65 7.77 -4.44
C ASP A 8 -7.43 6.62 -5.10
N THR A 9 -6.72 5.55 -5.49
CA THR A 9 -7.31 4.35 -6.09
C THR A 9 -7.52 3.21 -5.07
N VAL A 10 -7.37 3.52 -3.77
CA VAL A 10 -7.47 2.59 -2.65
C VAL A 10 -8.31 3.21 -1.55
N GLU A 11 -9.28 2.47 -1.02
CA GLU A 11 -9.98 2.89 0.20
C GLU A 11 -9.02 2.79 1.38
N LEU A 12 -8.71 3.94 1.99
CA LEU A 12 -7.80 3.99 3.11
C LEU A 12 -8.49 3.54 4.41
N GLU A 13 -7.95 2.50 5.00
CA GLU A 13 -8.35 1.97 6.30
C GLU A 13 -7.33 2.30 7.38
N GLU A 14 -7.81 2.89 8.49
CA GLU A 14 -7.01 3.21 9.66
C GLU A 14 -6.34 1.94 10.22
N GLY A 15 -5.03 2.01 10.44
CA GLY A 15 -4.25 0.88 10.96
C GLY A 15 -3.80 -0.15 9.91
N PHE A 16 -4.37 -0.13 8.70
CA PHE A 16 -4.00 -1.06 7.61
C PHE A 16 -3.33 -0.36 6.43
N THR A 17 -3.85 0.79 5.98
CA THR A 17 -3.31 1.52 4.82
C THR A 17 -3.14 3.00 5.12
N ARG A 18 -2.12 3.62 4.52
CA ARG A 18 -1.88 5.05 4.67
C ARG A 18 -1.32 5.64 3.38
N GLY A 19 -1.90 6.75 2.95
CA GLY A 19 -1.33 7.56 1.88
C GLY A 19 -0.04 8.22 2.34
N MET A 20 1.03 8.03 1.58
CA MET A 20 2.37 8.56 1.86
C MET A 20 2.77 9.70 0.91
N ARG A 21 1.89 10.18 0.03
CA ARG A 21 2.17 11.30 -0.88
C ARG A 21 2.68 12.53 -0.14
N GLY A 22 3.74 13.15 -0.67
CA GLY A 22 4.35 14.34 -0.08
C GLY A 22 5.24 14.08 1.14
N ILE A 23 5.34 12.83 1.60
CA ILE A 23 6.35 12.41 2.58
C ILE A 23 7.65 12.13 1.82
N ARG A 24 8.78 12.60 2.34
CA ARG A 24 10.08 12.45 1.70
C ARG A 24 10.71 11.13 2.15
N HIS A 25 10.40 10.04 1.45
CA HIS A 25 11.02 8.73 1.58
C HIS A 25 11.67 8.35 0.25
N LEU A 26 12.82 7.67 0.31
CA LEU A 26 13.60 7.29 -0.87
C LEU A 26 12.84 6.24 -1.70
N GLY A 27 11.92 6.67 -2.57
CA GLY A 27 11.45 5.93 -3.76
C GLY A 27 10.69 4.63 -3.53
N THR A 28 10.11 4.38 -2.36
CA THR A 28 9.49 3.09 -2.03
C THR A 28 7.99 2.95 -2.31
N GLY A 29 7.30 4.01 -2.76
CA GLY A 29 5.88 3.97 -3.14
C GLY A 29 5.01 4.96 -2.37
N ASP A 30 3.85 5.30 -2.94
CA ASP A 30 2.94 6.32 -2.41
C ASP A 30 1.89 5.77 -1.44
N LEU A 31 1.78 4.44 -1.32
CA LEU A 31 0.87 3.75 -0.41
C LEU A 31 1.64 2.89 0.59
N GLU A 32 1.46 3.13 1.89
CA GLU A 32 1.88 2.23 2.96
C GLU A 32 0.78 1.20 3.24
N VAL A 33 1.15 -0.07 3.38
CA VAL A 33 0.29 -1.17 3.83
C VAL A 33 0.94 -1.84 5.04
N ARG A 34 0.21 -1.91 6.16
CA ARG A 34 0.65 -2.52 7.42
C ARG A 34 0.10 -3.94 7.50
N VAL A 35 1.01 -4.92 7.57
CA VAL A 35 0.68 -6.34 7.69
C VAL A 35 1.23 -6.83 9.03
N VAL A 36 0.35 -7.21 9.95
CA VAL A 36 0.72 -7.72 11.28
C VAL A 36 0.21 -9.15 11.53
N SER A 37 -0.61 -9.66 10.62
CA SER A 37 -1.20 -11.00 10.68
C SER A 37 -1.28 -11.65 9.31
N ALA A 38 -1.59 -12.96 9.28
CA ALA A 38 -1.86 -13.68 8.04
C ALA A 38 -3.10 -13.13 7.31
N ALA A 39 -4.13 -12.72 8.05
CA ALA A 39 -5.34 -12.12 7.48
C ALA A 39 -5.02 -10.79 6.77
N ASP A 40 -4.13 -9.97 7.34
CA ASP A 40 -3.69 -8.73 6.68
C ASP A 40 -2.91 -9.01 5.40
N LEU A 41 -2.14 -10.11 5.37
CA LEU A 41 -1.41 -10.51 4.17
C LEU A 41 -2.36 -10.93 3.05
N GLU A 42 -3.40 -11.71 3.37
CA GLU A 42 -4.46 -12.06 2.41
C GLU A 42 -5.18 -10.83 1.90
N LYS A 43 -5.52 -9.89 2.80
CA LYS A 43 -6.14 -8.61 2.45
C LYS A 43 -5.24 -7.73 1.57
N ALA A 44 -3.93 -7.77 1.78
CA ALA A 44 -2.96 -6.99 1.00
C ALA A 44 -2.70 -7.57 -0.39
N ALA A 45 -2.96 -8.87 -0.62
CA ALA A 45 -2.69 -9.56 -1.89
C ALA A 45 -3.20 -8.82 -3.15
N PRO A 46 -4.45 -8.32 -3.23
CA PRO A 46 -4.91 -7.56 -4.39
C PRO A 46 -4.15 -6.24 -4.61
N LEU A 47 -3.75 -5.55 -3.53
CA LEU A 47 -2.95 -4.33 -3.63
C LEU A 47 -1.54 -4.64 -4.15
N ILE A 48 -0.92 -5.71 -3.67
CA ILE A 48 0.41 -6.14 -4.14
C ILE A 48 0.37 -6.47 -5.64
N ARG A 49 -0.65 -7.22 -6.10
CA ARG A 49 -0.82 -7.55 -7.53
C ARG A 49 -0.95 -6.30 -8.39
N ARG A 50 -1.84 -5.37 -8.01
CA ARG A 50 -2.03 -4.10 -8.72
C ARG A 50 -0.75 -3.28 -8.79
N ALA A 51 0.03 -3.25 -7.70
CA ALA A 51 1.30 -2.52 -7.66
C ALA A 51 2.36 -3.12 -8.61
N PHE A 52 2.32 -4.44 -8.82
CA PHE A 52 3.22 -5.13 -9.74
C PHE A 52 2.79 -5.00 -11.20
N GLU A 53 1.48 -5.05 -11.48
CA GLU A 53 0.93 -4.90 -12.84
C GLU A 53 1.03 -3.47 -13.38
N ALA A 54 1.07 -2.46 -12.50
CA ALA A 54 1.23 -1.06 -12.86
C ALA A 54 2.69 -0.62 -13.07
N ALA A 55 3.66 -1.51 -12.84
CA ALA A 55 5.10 -1.25 -12.95
C ALA A 55 5.65 -1.64 -14.34
#